data_AF-A0A698FXM7-F1
#
_entry.id   AF-A0A698FXM7-F1
#
_cell.length_a   1.000
_cell.length_b   1.000
_cell.length_c   1.000
_cell.angle_alpha   90.00
_cell.angle_beta   90.00
_cell.angle_gamma   90.00
#
_symmetry.space_group_name_H-M   'P 1'
#
loop_
_entity.id
_entity.type
_entity.pdbx_description
1 polymer ?
#
loop_
_entity_poly.entity_id
_entity_poly.type
_entity_poly.pdbx_seq_one_letter_code
_entity_poly.pdbx_strand_id
1 'polypeptide(L)' 'MSKIYIAKNNERLDSIVYKHYGTLLYFNQVLLANPKLEPILKAGDKIILPQLEIKEDKEKALW' A
#
# COMPACT_ATOMS: atom_id res chain seq x y z
N MET A 1 -3.19 9.18 11.67
CA MET A 1 -1.80 9.57 11.31
C MET A 1 -1.34 8.65 10.19
N SER A 2 -0.77 9.18 9.10
CA SER A 2 -0.33 8.37 7.95
C SER A 2 0.86 7.48 8.33
N LYS A 3 0.89 6.24 7.83
CA LYS A 3 2.01 5.32 8.08
C LYS A 3 3.06 5.51 6.99
N ILE A 4 4.33 5.63 7.37
CA ILE A 4 5.44 5.72 6.42
C ILE A 4 6.10 4.34 6.35
N TYR A 5 6.21 3.80 5.14
CA TYR A 5 6.95 2.57 4.87
C TYR A 5 8.25 2.91 4.13
N ILE A 6 9.32 2.19 4.42
CA ILE A 6 10.60 2.32 3.70
C ILE A 6 10.75 1.07 2.84
N ALA A 7 10.75 1.24 1.52
CA ALA A 7 10.89 0.12 0.59
C ALA A 7 12.29 -0.48 0.62
N LYS A 8 12.34 -1.78 0.32
CA LYS A 8 13.58 -2.50 0.01
C LYS A 8 13.90 -2.38 -1.48
N ASN A 9 15.12 -2.76 -1.84
CA ASN A 9 15.55 -2.70 -3.23
C ASN A 9 14.71 -3.63 -4.10
N ASN A 10 14.27 -3.14 -5.26
CA ASN A 10 13.51 -3.89 -6.26
C ASN A 10 12.14 -4.37 -5.75
N GLU A 11 11.54 -3.64 -4.80
CA GLU A 11 10.21 -3.94 -4.26
C GLU A 11 9.13 -3.26 -5.09
N ARG A 12 7.97 -3.90 -5.28
CA ARG A 12 6.85 -3.33 -6.04
C ARG A 12 5.87 -2.61 -5.13
N LEU A 13 5.40 -1.44 -5.56
CA LEU A 13 4.43 -0.65 -4.81
C LEU A 13 3.11 -1.40 -4.57
N ASP A 14 2.58 -2.10 -5.59
CA ASP A 14 1.33 -2.87 -5.47
C ASP A 14 1.40 -3.95 -4.38
N SER A 15 2.56 -4.59 -4.24
CA SER A 15 2.77 -5.64 -3.26
C SER A 15 2.80 -5.08 -1.84
N ILE A 16 3.35 -3.88 -1.66
CA ILE A 16 3.33 -3.17 -0.37
C ILE A 16 1.91 -2.73 -0.01
N VAL A 17 1.18 -2.20 -0.99
CA VAL A 17 -0.23 -1.79 -0.81
C VAL A 17 -1.08 -3.01 -0.43
N TYR A 18 -0.94 -4.13 -1.14
CA TYR A 18 -1.67 -5.36 -0.84
C TYR A 18 -1.30 -5.91 0.54
N LYS A 19 -0.02 -5.92 0.92
CA LYS A 19 0.41 -6.35 2.27
C LYS A 19 -0.11 -5.44 3.39
N HIS A 20 -0.29 -4.15 3.11
CA HIS A 20 -0.74 -3.18 4.10
C HIS A 20 -2.26 -3.15 4.26
N TYR A 21 -3.01 -3.12 3.15
CA TYR A 21 -4.46 -2.97 3.16
C TYR A 21 -5.23 -4.28 2.92
N GLY A 22 -4.56 -5.37 2.54
CA GLY A 22 -5.18 -6.62 2.12
C GLY A 22 -5.86 -6.55 0.74
N THR A 23 -5.86 -5.38 0.09
CA THR A 23 -6.53 -5.15 -1.20
C THR A 23 -5.78 -4.13 -2.04
N LEU A 24 -5.97 -4.19 -3.37
CA LEU A 24 -5.42 -3.25 -4.34
C LEU A 24 -6.37 -2.08 -4.65
N LEU A 25 -7.58 -2.07 -4.09
CA LEU A 25 -8.57 -1.00 -4.31
C LEU A 25 -8.03 0.39 -3.94
N TYR A 26 -7.12 0.45 -2.97
CA TYR A 26 -6.53 1.70 -2.48
C TYR A 26 -5.23 2.10 -3.20
N PHE A 27 -4.78 1.31 -4.18
CA PHE A 27 -3.52 1.55 -4.90
C PHE A 27 -3.49 2.92 -5.57
N ASN A 28 -4.58 3.33 -6.23
CA ASN A 28 -4.68 4.65 -6.85
C ASN A 28 -4.53 5.80 -5.83
N GLN A 29 -5.07 5.64 -4.62
CA GLN A 29 -4.95 6.67 -3.58
C GLN A 29 -3.51 6.77 -3.07
N VAL A 30 -2.82 5.63 -2.96
CA VAL A 30 -1.39 5.59 -2.60
C VAL A 30 -0.53 6.22 -3.70
N LEU A 31 -0.83 5.97 -4.98
CA LEU A 31 -0.14 6.63 -6.09
C LEU A 31 -0.32 8.15 -6.06
N LEU A 32 -1.55 8.63 -5.85
CA LEU A 32 -1.85 10.06 -5.74
C LEU A 32 -1.13 10.71 -4.55
N ALA A 33 -1.00 10.01 -3.43
CA ALA A 33 -0.24 10.46 -2.27
C ALA A 33 1.28 10.45 -2.51
N ASN A 34 1.77 9.69 -3.49
CA ASN A 34 3.19 9.52 -3.78
C ASN A 34 3.50 9.72 -5.27
N PRO A 35 3.29 10.93 -5.84
CA PRO A 35 3.38 11.17 -7.27
C PRO A 35 4.80 11.05 -7.86
N LYS A 36 5.83 10.94 -7.01
CA LYS A 36 7.24 10.83 -7.41
C LYS A 36 7.79 9.41 -7.33
N LEU A 37 6.97 8.42 -6.92
CA LEU A 37 7.43 7.04 -6.81
C LEU A 37 7.34 6.33 -8.16
N GLU A 38 8.37 5.56 -8.45
CA GLU A 38 8.38 4.63 -9.59
C GLU A 38 7.61 3.34 -9.22
N PRO A 39 7.08 2.59 -10.21
CA PRO A 39 6.42 1.30 -9.94
C PRO A 39 7.33 0.27 -9.26
N ILE A 40 8.64 0.36 -9.56
CA ILE A 40 9.71 -0.43 -8.95
C ILE A 40 10.46 0.50 -8.01
N LEU A 41 10.40 0.17 -6.72
CA LEU A 41 10.96 0.99 -5.66
C LEU A 41 12.41 0.60 -5.40
N LYS A 42 13.21 1.60 -5.06
CA LYS A 42 14.61 1.44 -4.65
C LYS A 42 14.67 1.37 -3.13
N ALA A 43 15.74 0.75 -2.64
CA ALA A 43 15.97 0.72 -1.20
C ALA A 43 16.04 2.14 -0.63
N GLY A 44 15.23 2.43 0.39
CA GLY A 44 15.18 3.74 1.02
C GLY A 44 14.06 4.65 0.53
N ASP A 45 13.31 4.26 -0.51
CA ASP A 45 12.13 5.02 -0.94
C ASP A 45 11.08 5.05 0.17
N LYS A 46 10.60 6.25 0.48
CA LYS A 46 9.59 6.47 1.51
C LYS A 46 8.22 6.48 0.86
N ILE A 47 7.38 5.53 1.25
CA ILE A 47 6.00 5.41 0.79
C ILE A 47 5.06 5.90 1.88
N ILE A 48 4.25 6.88 1.54
CA ILE A 48 3.18 7.39 2.39
C ILE A 48 1.95 6.51 2.19
N LEU A 49 1.59 5.76 3.22
CA LEU A 49 0.39 4.93 3.27
C LEU A 49 -0.67 5.70 4.10
N PRO A 50 -1.65 6.36 3.44
CA PRO A 50 -2.72 7.03 4.17
C PRO A 50 -3.51 6.04 5.02
N GLN A 51 -3.95 6.47 6.19
CA GLN A 51 -4.77 5.62 7.05
C GLN A 51 -6.19 5.60 6.47
N LEU A 52 -6.47 4.55 5.69
CA LEU A 52 -7.78 4.30 5.09
C LEU A 52 -8.52 3.33 5.98
N GLU A 53 -9.81 3.57 6.21
CA GLU A 53 -10.67 2.60 6.88
C GLU A 53 -10.83 1.40 5.95
N ILE A 54 -9.97 0.40 6.15
CA ILE A 54 -10.09 -0.90 5.48
C ILE A 54 -11.37 -1.50 6.04
N LYS A 55 -12.44 -1.47 5.24
CA LYS A 55 -13.56 -2.38 5.46
C LYS A 55 -13.05 -3.76 5.06
N GLU A 56 -12.39 -4.44 6.00
CA GLU A 56 -12.16 -5.86 5.88
C GLU A 56 -13.53 -6.51 5.78
N ASP A 57 -13.95 -6.82 4.55
CA ASP A 57 -15.01 -7.78 4.31
C ASP A 57 -14.42 -9.15 4.70
N LYS A 58 -14.30 -9.38 6.01
CA LYS A 58 -14.23 -10.73 6.54
C LYS A 58 -15.60 -11.32 6.28
N GLU A 59 -15.84 -11.74 5.04
CA GLU A 59 -16.82 -12.77 4.75
C GLU A 59 -16.36 -13.97 5.57
N LYS A 60 -16.86 -14.05 6.81
CA LYS A 60 -16.90 -15.29 7.56
C LYS A 60 -17.65 -16.24 6.64
N ALA A 61 -16.91 -17.15 6.02
CA ALA A 61 -17.49 -18.33 5.40
C ALA A 61 -18.39 -19.00 6.46
N LEU A 62 -19.69 -18.72 6.38
CA LEU A 62 -20.71 -19.43 7.12
C LEU A 62 -20.87 -20.75 6.37
N TRP A 63 -20.51 -21.81 7.09
CA TRP A 63 -20.49 -23.21 6.64
C TRP A 63 -21.85 -23.67 6.11
#